data_AF-A0A258MU99-F1
#
_entry.id   AF-A0A258MU99-F1
#
_cell.length_a   1.000
_cell.length_b   1.000
_cell.length_c   1.000
_cell.angle_alpha   90.00
_cell.angle_beta   90.00
_cell.angle_gamma   90.00
#
_symmetry.space_group_name_H-M   'P 1'
#
loop_
_entity.id
_entity.type
_entity.pdbx_description
1 polymer ?
#
loop_
_entity_poly.entity_id
_entity_poly.type
_entity_poly.pdbx_seq_one_letter_code
_entity_poly.pdbx_strand_id
1 'polypeptide(L)'
;MSAPTEPSSPPSAATLSHAEILTIIIGITLAMLLAALDQTIVATALPTIGSDLNDFANLSWVVTAYLLSSTAVTPLYGKLSDVFGRRVVLLFAIGVFMLGSLACALAPSMLALILARGLQGLGGGGLISLAQTIIADVVSPRERGRYQGYIASVFAASSIAGPVLGGVIADHLHWSLIFWINLPLGLAAFLMTERTLRRLPRHER
;
A
#
# COMPACT_ATOMS: atom_id res chain seq x y z
N MET A 1 -1.23 59.41 23.21
CA MET A 1 -2.18 58.54 22.48
C MET A 1 -1.35 57.61 21.62
N SER A 2 -1.03 56.42 22.14
CA SER A 2 -0.24 55.41 21.43
C SER A 2 -1.18 54.59 20.54
N ALA A 3 -0.88 54.52 19.25
CA ALA A 3 -1.66 53.77 18.28
C ALA A 3 -1.67 52.26 18.62
N PRO A 4 -2.77 51.52 18.36
CA PRO A 4 -2.80 50.08 18.56
C PRO A 4 -1.92 49.41 17.50
N THR A 5 -0.98 48.58 17.94
CA THR A 5 -0.24 47.66 17.07
C THR A 5 -1.21 46.64 16.48
N GLU A 6 -1.40 46.66 15.16
CA GLU A 6 -2.16 45.64 14.44
C GLU A 6 -1.53 44.25 14.67
N PRO A 7 -2.33 43.21 14.96
CA PRO A 7 -1.83 41.86 15.07
C PRO A 7 -1.37 41.36 13.69
N SER A 8 -0.09 41.06 13.58
CA SER A 8 0.53 40.38 12.44
C SER A 8 -0.28 39.15 12.05
N SER A 9 -0.80 39.13 10.83
CA SER A 9 -1.53 37.99 10.26
C SER A 9 -0.66 36.72 10.32
N PRO A 10 -1.20 35.56 10.70
CA PRO A 10 -0.43 34.32 10.70
C PRO A 10 0.02 33.99 9.27
N PRO A 11 1.22 33.40 9.09
CA PRO A 11 1.72 33.04 7.78
C PRO A 11 0.70 32.13 7.09
N SER A 12 0.29 32.53 5.88
CA SER A 12 -0.61 31.79 5.01
C SER A 12 -0.08 30.35 4.87
N ALA A 13 -0.76 29.40 5.51
CA ALA A 13 -0.52 27.99 5.30
C ALA A 13 -0.62 27.73 3.81
N ALA A 14 0.48 27.33 3.17
CA ALA A 14 0.53 27.06 1.74
C ALA A 14 -0.62 26.11 1.37
N THR A 15 -1.66 26.65 0.75
CA THR A 15 -2.83 25.90 0.32
C THR A 15 -2.39 25.06 -0.88
N LEU A 16 -2.11 23.77 -0.63
CA LEU A 16 -1.87 22.79 -1.69
C LEU A 16 -2.93 22.94 -2.78
N SER A 17 -2.51 23.02 -4.04
CA SER A 17 -3.46 23.16 -5.15
C SER A 17 -4.29 21.87 -5.27
N HIS A 18 -5.54 22.01 -5.74
CA HIS A 18 -6.44 20.86 -5.93
C HIS A 18 -5.85 19.77 -6.84
N ALA A 19 -5.05 20.19 -7.83
CA ALA A 19 -4.33 19.28 -8.73
C ALA A 19 -3.22 18.49 -8.01
N GLU A 20 -2.52 19.11 -7.05
CA GLU A 20 -1.50 18.42 -6.25
C GLU A 20 -2.14 17.41 -5.30
N ILE A 21 -3.23 17.78 -4.64
CA ILE A 21 -4.02 16.88 -3.77
C ILE A 21 -4.51 15.68 -4.57
N LEU A 22 -5.10 15.89 -5.75
CA LEU A 22 -5.53 14.80 -6.64
C LEU A 22 -4.39 13.88 -7.04
N THR A 23 -3.23 14.44 -7.38
CA THR A 23 -2.06 13.63 -7.78
C THR A 23 -1.55 12.77 -6.62
N ILE A 24 -1.47 13.35 -5.41
CA ILE A 24 -1.09 12.64 -4.17
C ILE A 24 -2.03 11.48 -3.92
N ILE A 25 -3.32 11.75 -4.04
CA ILE A 25 -4.36 10.78 -3.80
C ILE A 25 -4.31 9.67 -4.84
N ILE A 26 -4.08 9.96 -6.12
CA ILE A 26 -3.94 8.92 -7.16
C ILE A 26 -2.77 7.99 -6.86
N GLY A 27 -1.58 8.52 -6.52
CA GLY A 27 -0.40 7.71 -6.23
C GLY A 27 -0.60 6.79 -5.01
N ILE A 28 -1.21 7.33 -3.96
CA ILE A 28 -1.52 6.60 -2.73
C ILE A 28 -2.62 5.56 -2.94
N THR A 29 -3.66 5.92 -3.69
CA THR A 29 -4.76 5.03 -4.07
C THR A 29 -4.24 3.86 -4.89
N LEU A 30 -3.25 4.08 -5.77
CA LEU A 30 -2.59 3.03 -6.54
C LEU A 30 -1.75 2.11 -5.66
N ALA A 31 -0.98 2.66 -4.71
CA ALA A 31 -0.21 1.86 -3.75
C ALA A 31 -1.11 1.01 -2.86
N MET A 32 -2.27 1.54 -2.45
CA MET A 32 -3.29 0.80 -1.71
C MET A 32 -3.98 -0.26 -2.58
N LEU A 33 -4.30 0.05 -3.84
CA LEU A 33 -4.85 -0.89 -4.83
C LEU A 33 -3.92 -2.09 -4.98
N LEU A 34 -2.61 -1.86 -5.06
CA LEU A 34 -1.61 -2.92 -5.15
C LEU A 34 -1.70 -3.90 -3.96
N ALA A 35 -1.76 -3.37 -2.73
CA ALA A 35 -1.85 -4.19 -1.52
C ALA A 35 -3.18 -4.92 -1.38
N ALA A 36 -4.28 -4.33 -1.88
CA ALA A 36 -5.60 -4.95 -1.88
C ALA A 36 -5.70 -6.05 -2.95
N LEU A 37 -5.21 -5.78 -4.16
CA LEU A 37 -5.17 -6.72 -5.28
C LEU A 37 -4.33 -7.95 -4.94
N ASP A 38 -3.16 -7.77 -4.31
CA ASP A 38 -2.30 -8.89 -3.89
C ASP A 38 -3.03 -9.88 -2.97
N GLN A 39 -3.76 -9.37 -1.98
CA GLN A 39 -4.53 -10.22 -1.06
C GLN A 39 -5.63 -11.01 -1.78
N THR A 40 -6.33 -10.38 -2.72
CA THR A 40 -7.44 -11.01 -3.43
C THR A 40 -6.96 -12.01 -4.48
N ILE A 41 -5.88 -11.70 -5.20
CA ILE A 41 -5.26 -12.62 -6.19
C ILE A 41 -4.73 -13.87 -5.50
N VAL A 42 -3.94 -13.71 -4.43
CA VAL A 42 -3.29 -14.84 -3.74
C VAL A 42 -4.34 -15.81 -3.20
N ALA A 43 -5.44 -15.31 -2.64
CA ALA A 43 -6.52 -16.14 -2.12
C ALA A 43 -7.09 -17.11 -3.17
N THR A 44 -7.22 -16.68 -4.43
CA THR A 44 -7.70 -17.54 -5.52
C THR A 44 -6.67 -18.52 -6.06
N ALA A 45 -5.38 -18.20 -5.93
CA ALA A 45 -4.29 -19.07 -6.38
C ALA A 45 -3.88 -20.12 -5.33
N LEU A 46 -4.37 -20.03 -4.08
CA LEU A 46 -4.00 -20.94 -2.99
C LEU A 46 -4.12 -22.43 -3.34
N PRO A 47 -5.22 -22.92 -3.96
CA PRO A 47 -5.33 -24.35 -4.28
C PRO A 47 -4.23 -24.81 -5.25
N THR A 48 -3.92 -24.00 -6.26
CA THR A 48 -2.86 -24.26 -7.24
C THR A 48 -1.49 -24.26 -6.56
N ILE A 49 -1.20 -23.28 -5.71
CA ILE A 49 0.06 -23.23 -4.93
C ILE A 49 0.22 -24.48 -4.07
N GLY A 50 -0.85 -24.94 -3.42
CA GLY A 50 -0.82 -26.13 -2.55
C GLY A 50 -0.56 -27.41 -3.34
N SER A 51 -1.13 -27.51 -4.53
CA SER A 51 -0.88 -28.63 -5.45
C SER A 51 0.55 -28.63 -5.97
N ASP A 52 1.08 -27.47 -6.36
CA ASP A 52 2.39 -27.35 -6.99
C ASP A 52 3.55 -27.56 -5.99
N LEU A 53 3.38 -27.08 -4.76
CA LEU A 53 4.33 -27.27 -3.66
C LEU A 53 4.06 -28.55 -2.84
N ASN A 54 3.01 -29.29 -3.19
CA ASN A 54 2.55 -30.52 -2.53
C ASN A 54 2.44 -30.41 -0.99
N ASP A 55 1.99 -29.25 -0.50
CA ASP A 55 1.88 -28.94 0.92
C ASP A 55 0.57 -28.18 1.22
N PHE A 56 -0.52 -28.93 1.35
CA PHE A 56 -1.82 -28.37 1.68
C PHE A 56 -1.96 -28.00 3.18
N ALA A 57 -1.16 -28.62 4.05
CA ALA A 57 -1.24 -28.41 5.49
C ALA A 57 -0.85 -26.98 5.89
N ASN A 58 0.08 -26.38 5.14
CA ASN A 58 0.59 -25.04 5.42
C ASN A 58 -0.01 -23.93 4.54
N LEU A 59 -1.04 -24.22 3.73
CA LEU A 59 -1.68 -23.22 2.86
C LEU A 59 -2.25 -22.01 3.61
N SER A 60 -2.86 -22.25 4.77
CA SER A 60 -3.43 -21.18 5.60
C SER A 60 -2.36 -20.22 6.11
N TRP A 61 -1.12 -20.67 6.25
CA TRP A 61 0.01 -19.83 6.68
C TRP A 61 0.44 -18.81 5.62
N VAL A 62 0.19 -19.06 4.33
CA VAL A 62 0.51 -18.12 3.24
C VAL A 62 -0.24 -16.80 3.40
N VAL A 63 -1.52 -16.88 3.78
CA VAL A 63 -2.36 -15.70 4.09
C VAL A 63 -2.09 -15.20 5.49
N THR A 64 -2.01 -16.12 6.46
CA THR A 64 -1.85 -15.75 7.89
C THR A 64 -0.54 -15.02 8.15
N ALA A 65 0.59 -15.44 7.56
CA ALA A 65 1.88 -14.76 7.75
C ALA A 65 1.86 -13.32 7.20
N TYR A 66 1.19 -13.10 6.07
CA TYR A 66 0.99 -11.76 5.52
C TYR A 66 0.11 -10.90 6.43
N LEU A 67 -1.02 -11.42 6.90
CA LEU A 67 -1.93 -10.68 7.78
C LEU A 67 -1.28 -10.39 9.14
N LEU A 68 -0.56 -11.35 9.71
CA LEU A 68 0.13 -11.22 10.99
C LEU A 68 1.20 -10.13 10.92
N SER A 69 2.08 -10.21 9.92
CA SER A 69 3.15 -9.22 9.72
C SER A 69 2.59 -7.83 9.42
N SER A 70 1.63 -7.71 8.50
CA SER A 70 1.00 -6.43 8.14
C SER A 70 0.30 -5.78 9.34
N THR A 71 -0.44 -6.55 10.12
CA THR A 71 -1.12 -6.05 11.33
C THR A 71 -0.11 -5.61 12.39
N ALA A 72 0.97 -6.37 12.60
CA ALA A 72 1.99 -6.04 13.58
C ALA A 72 2.74 -4.73 13.26
N VAL A 73 3.02 -4.46 11.98
CA VAL A 73 3.76 -3.24 11.58
C VAL A 73 2.88 -2.01 11.36
N THR A 74 1.58 -2.18 11.16
CA THR A 74 0.62 -1.09 10.94
C THR A 74 0.79 0.07 11.95
N PRO A 75 0.77 -0.15 13.29
CA PRO A 75 0.96 0.93 14.25
C PRO A 75 2.37 1.53 14.21
N LEU A 76 3.37 0.71 13.84
CA LEU A 76 4.76 1.15 13.72
C LEU A 76 4.93 2.17 12.60
N TYR A 77 4.26 1.94 11.46
CA TYR A 77 4.27 2.85 10.31
C TYR A 77 3.66 4.22 10.62
N GLY A 78 2.65 4.29 11.49
CA GLY A 78 2.10 5.56 11.96
C GLY A 78 3.18 6.41 12.63
N LYS A 79 3.83 5.86 13.66
CA LYS A 79 4.90 6.56 14.39
C LYS A 79 6.13 6.84 13.52
N LEU A 80 6.55 5.87 12.70
CA LEU A 80 7.67 6.05 11.77
C LEU A 80 7.42 7.19 10.79
N SER A 81 6.19 7.30 10.28
CA SER A 81 5.84 8.33 9.30
C SER A 81 5.64 9.71 9.91
N ASP A 82 5.38 9.80 11.21
CA ASP A 82 5.45 11.06 11.97
C ASP A 82 6.90 11.55 12.14
N VAL A 83 7.87 10.64 12.34
CA VAL A 83 9.29 10.97 12.59
C VAL A 83 10.08 11.20 11.30
N PHE A 84 10.01 10.27 10.35
CA PHE A 84 10.81 10.30 9.11
C PHE A 84 10.07 10.98 7.94
N GLY A 85 8.81 11.35 8.15
CA GLY A 85 7.94 11.93 7.15
C GLY A 85 7.23 10.89 6.29
N ARG A 86 6.00 11.22 5.88
CA ARG A 86 5.10 10.35 5.11
C ARG A 86 5.74 9.79 3.83
N ARG A 87 6.53 10.60 3.11
CA ARG A 87 7.18 10.23 1.85
C ARG A 87 8.18 9.10 1.98
N VAL A 88 9.15 9.25 2.88
CA VAL A 88 10.25 8.29 3.02
C VAL A 88 9.70 6.94 3.45
N VAL A 89 8.74 6.97 4.38
CA VAL A 89 8.13 5.77 4.94
C VAL A 89 7.24 5.05 3.94
N LEU A 90 6.48 5.78 3.10
CA LEU A 90 5.70 5.16 2.03
C LEU A 90 6.58 4.53 0.94
N LEU A 91 7.65 5.20 0.52
CA LEU A 91 8.61 4.65 -0.44
C LEU A 91 9.31 3.41 0.12
N PHE A 92 9.66 3.42 1.41
CA PHE A 92 10.20 2.25 2.10
C PHE A 92 9.20 1.09 2.10
N ALA A 93 7.93 1.33 2.44
CA ALA A 93 6.89 0.31 2.43
C ALA A 93 6.70 -0.31 1.03
N ILE A 94 6.70 0.51 -0.03
CA ILE A 94 6.63 0.03 -1.42
C ILE A 94 7.87 -0.83 -1.75
N GLY A 95 9.07 -0.39 -1.34
CA GLY A 95 10.31 -1.14 -1.54
C GLY A 95 10.28 -2.51 -0.87
N VAL A 96 9.89 -2.58 0.41
CA VAL A 96 9.75 -3.83 1.16
C VAL A 96 8.70 -4.74 0.52
N PHE A 97 7.57 -4.18 0.09
CA PHE A 97 6.53 -4.94 -0.61
C PHE A 97 7.04 -5.55 -1.91
N MET A 98 7.78 -4.79 -2.73
CA MET A 98 8.37 -5.30 -3.98
C MET A 98 9.41 -6.39 -3.71
N LEU A 99 10.29 -6.22 -2.73
CA LEU A 99 11.27 -7.24 -2.35
C LEU A 99 10.60 -8.52 -1.84
N GLY A 100 9.55 -8.38 -1.03
CA GLY A 100 8.73 -9.51 -0.59
C GLY A 100 8.05 -10.21 -1.77
N SER A 101 7.49 -9.45 -2.71
CA SER A 101 6.88 -9.99 -3.93
C SER A 101 7.88 -10.77 -4.78
N LEU A 102 9.10 -10.25 -4.95
CA LEU A 102 10.18 -10.96 -5.65
C LEU A 102 10.57 -12.25 -4.91
N ALA A 103 10.66 -12.23 -3.59
CA ALA A 103 10.95 -13.41 -2.79
C ALA A 103 9.83 -14.47 -2.89
N CYS A 104 8.56 -14.04 -2.92
CA CYS A 104 7.41 -14.92 -3.14
C CYS A 104 7.44 -15.55 -4.54
N ALA A 105 7.80 -14.78 -5.56
CA ALA A 105 7.86 -15.23 -6.94
C ALA A 105 8.96 -16.28 -7.19
N LEU A 106 10.03 -16.24 -6.40
CA LEU A 106 11.18 -17.15 -6.48
C LEU A 106 11.17 -18.24 -5.40
N ALA A 107 10.08 -18.36 -4.62
CA ALA A 107 10.01 -19.29 -3.50
C ALA A 107 10.04 -20.75 -3.98
N PRO A 108 11.06 -21.55 -3.57
CA PRO A 108 11.18 -22.94 -4.01
C PRO A 108 10.35 -23.93 -3.16
N SER A 109 9.79 -23.49 -2.04
CA SER A 109 9.05 -24.33 -1.10
C SER A 109 7.98 -23.53 -0.35
N MET A 110 7.02 -24.24 0.26
CA MET A 110 5.94 -23.63 1.02
C MET A 110 6.45 -22.79 2.19
N LEU A 111 7.44 -23.28 2.93
CA LEU A 111 8.06 -22.53 4.02
C LEU A 111 8.71 -21.23 3.51
N ALA A 112 9.45 -21.29 2.41
CA ALA A 112 10.06 -20.11 1.81
C ALA A 112 9.00 -19.09 1.36
N LEU A 113 7.89 -19.57 0.79
CA LEU A 113 6.76 -18.72 0.41
C LEU A 113 6.12 -18.06 1.64
N ILE A 114 5.92 -18.78 2.74
CA ILE A 114 5.36 -18.25 3.99
C ILE A 114 6.26 -17.15 4.57
N LEU A 115 7.57 -17.39 4.62
CA LEU A 115 8.54 -16.39 5.10
C LEU A 115 8.57 -15.16 4.18
N ALA A 116 8.55 -15.37 2.87
CA ALA A 116 8.47 -14.29 1.89
C ALA A 116 7.17 -13.50 2.00
N ARG A 117 6.03 -14.15 2.27
CA ARG A 117 4.74 -13.50 2.55
C ARG A 117 4.77 -12.70 3.84
N GLY A 118 5.47 -13.19 4.86
CA GLY A 118 5.77 -12.42 6.06
C GLY A 118 6.51 -11.13 5.74
N LEU A 119 7.60 -11.21 4.96
CA LEU A 119 8.35 -10.03 4.49
C LEU A 119 7.48 -9.08 3.65
N GLN A 120 6.69 -9.62 2.73
CA GLN A 120 5.80 -8.85 1.87
C GLN A 120 4.72 -8.13 2.69
N GLY A 121 4.18 -8.77 3.72
CA GLY A 121 3.20 -8.19 4.63
C GLY A 121 3.76 -7.03 5.46
N LEU A 122 5.07 -7.03 5.78
CA LEU A 122 5.73 -5.87 6.37
C LEU A 122 5.64 -4.63 5.47
N GLY A 123 5.64 -4.80 4.15
CA GLY A 123 5.41 -3.69 3.21
C GLY A 123 3.92 -3.37 3.07
N GLY A 124 3.09 -4.41 2.87
CA GLY A 124 1.65 -4.27 2.59
C GLY A 124 0.86 -3.56 3.69
N GLY A 125 1.17 -3.83 4.96
CA GLY A 125 0.53 -3.12 6.10
C GLY A 125 0.84 -1.62 6.09
N GLY A 126 2.06 -1.24 5.71
CA GLY A 126 2.46 0.15 5.54
C GLY A 126 1.71 0.84 4.42
N LEU A 127 1.50 0.17 3.27
CA LEU A 127 0.79 0.76 2.12
C LEU A 127 -0.63 1.19 2.48
N ILE A 128 -1.41 0.32 3.12
CA ILE A 128 -2.80 0.60 3.47
C ILE A 128 -2.86 1.64 4.61
N SER A 129 -2.05 1.46 5.65
CA SER A 129 -2.05 2.35 6.82
C SER A 129 -1.62 3.77 6.45
N LEU A 130 -0.49 3.93 5.76
CA LEU A 130 0.02 5.23 5.35
C LEU A 130 -0.93 5.90 4.35
N ALA A 131 -1.61 5.13 3.50
CA ALA A 131 -2.62 5.67 2.61
C ALA A 131 -3.76 6.34 3.39
N GLN A 132 -4.30 5.64 4.39
CA GLN A 132 -5.34 6.18 5.25
C GLN A 132 -4.86 7.39 6.06
N THR A 133 -3.64 7.34 6.60
CA THR A 133 -3.05 8.46 7.35
C THR A 133 -2.85 9.70 6.49
N ILE A 134 -2.27 9.57 5.30
CA ILE A 134 -2.03 10.71 4.41
C ILE A 134 -3.36 11.32 3.94
N ILE A 135 -4.36 10.50 3.62
CA ILE A 135 -5.70 10.99 3.29
C ILE A 135 -6.27 11.77 4.48
N ALA A 136 -6.15 11.27 5.70
CA ALA A 136 -6.66 11.94 6.90
C ALA A 136 -5.96 13.28 7.19
N ASP A 137 -4.69 13.41 6.82
CA ASP A 137 -3.86 14.61 6.98
C ASP A 137 -4.17 15.70 5.92
N VAL A 138 -4.45 15.29 4.68
CA VAL A 138 -4.65 16.22 3.54
C VAL A 138 -6.12 16.63 3.37
N VAL A 139 -7.06 15.77 3.78
CA VAL A 139 -8.49 15.96 3.51
C VAL A 139 -9.22 16.54 4.72
N SER A 140 -10.03 17.57 4.45
CA SER A 140 -10.89 18.19 5.46
C SER A 140 -11.90 17.19 6.07
N PRO A 141 -12.27 17.28 7.37
CA PRO A 141 -13.18 16.31 7.99
C PRO A 141 -14.51 16.11 7.27
N ARG A 142 -15.02 17.16 6.60
CA ARG A 142 -16.27 17.14 5.84
C ARG A 142 -16.20 16.30 4.56
N GLU A 143 -15.02 16.19 3.97
CA GLU A 143 -14.80 15.44 2.73
C GLU A 143 -14.37 13.99 2.97
N ARG A 144 -13.96 13.64 4.20
CA ARG A 144 -13.49 12.28 4.55
C ARG A 144 -14.46 11.18 4.11
N GLY A 145 -15.77 11.42 4.18
CA GLY A 145 -16.78 10.47 3.69
C GLY A 145 -16.64 10.15 2.19
N ARG A 146 -16.37 11.15 1.35
CA ARG A 146 -16.14 10.98 -0.09
C ARG A 146 -14.87 10.17 -0.36
N TYR A 147 -13.81 10.41 0.42
CA TYR A 147 -12.54 9.69 0.26
C TYR A 147 -12.60 8.25 0.78
N GLN A 148 -13.36 7.99 1.85
CA GLN A 148 -13.69 6.62 2.24
C GLN A 148 -14.49 5.90 1.14
N GLY A 149 -15.31 6.61 0.37
CA GLY A 149 -15.93 6.09 -0.85
C GLY A 149 -14.91 5.68 -1.93
N TYR A 150 -13.85 6.46 -2.14
CA TYR A 150 -12.77 6.08 -3.06
C TYR A 150 -12.00 4.87 -2.57
N ILE A 151 -11.68 4.80 -1.27
CA ILE A 151 -11.05 3.62 -0.65
C ILE A 151 -11.94 2.39 -0.87
N ALA A 152 -13.23 2.48 -0.53
CA ALA A 152 -14.18 1.39 -0.74
C ALA A 152 -14.26 0.97 -2.21
N SER A 153 -14.19 1.92 -3.15
CA SER A 153 -14.19 1.64 -4.59
C SER A 153 -12.94 0.88 -5.03
N VAL A 154 -11.77 1.21 -4.47
CA VAL A 154 -10.51 0.48 -4.72
C VAL A 154 -10.61 -0.96 -4.21
N PHE A 155 -11.13 -1.14 -3.00
CA PHE A 155 -11.34 -2.48 -2.45
C PHE A 155 -12.35 -3.26 -3.29
N ALA A 156 -13.46 -2.66 -3.71
CA ALA A 156 -14.44 -3.30 -4.59
C ALA A 156 -13.82 -3.69 -5.95
N ALA A 157 -13.05 -2.79 -6.57
CA ALA A 157 -12.34 -3.06 -7.81
C ALA A 157 -11.32 -4.21 -7.64
N SER A 158 -10.56 -4.21 -6.53
CA SER A 158 -9.59 -5.27 -6.21
C SER A 158 -10.26 -6.62 -5.97
N SER A 159 -11.44 -6.63 -5.35
CA SER A 159 -12.22 -7.84 -5.09
C SER A 159 -12.82 -8.45 -6.35
N ILE A 160 -12.98 -7.68 -7.42
CA ILE A 160 -13.43 -8.19 -8.73
C ILE A 160 -12.22 -8.57 -9.58
N ALA A 161 -11.26 -7.65 -9.73
CA ALA A 161 -10.08 -7.84 -10.56
C ALA A 161 -9.18 -8.96 -10.02
N GLY A 162 -9.07 -9.10 -8.71
CA GLY A 162 -8.20 -10.08 -8.07
C GLY A 162 -8.56 -11.51 -8.41
N PRO A 163 -9.80 -11.98 -8.13
CA PRO A 163 -10.21 -13.33 -8.48
C PRO A 163 -10.17 -13.63 -9.98
N VAL A 164 -10.50 -12.66 -10.83
CA VAL A 164 -10.45 -12.84 -12.29
C VAL A 164 -9.01 -13.02 -12.75
N LEU A 165 -8.10 -12.13 -12.35
CA LEU A 165 -6.69 -12.22 -12.71
C LEU A 165 -6.03 -13.45 -12.08
N GLY A 166 -6.29 -13.70 -10.80
CA GLY A 166 -5.74 -14.82 -10.06
C GLY A 166 -6.19 -16.16 -10.59
N GLY A 167 -7.48 -16.33 -10.91
CA GLY A 167 -8.00 -17.54 -11.54
C GLY A 167 -7.39 -17.78 -12.92
N VAL A 168 -7.40 -16.78 -13.80
CA VAL A 168 -6.80 -16.90 -15.15
C VAL A 168 -5.31 -17.25 -15.08
N ILE A 169 -4.56 -16.62 -14.18
CA ILE A 169 -3.13 -16.89 -14.00
C ILE A 169 -2.93 -18.29 -13.41
N ALA A 170 -3.73 -18.69 -12.42
CA ALA A 170 -3.59 -19.98 -11.77
C ALA A 170 -4.00 -21.17 -12.68
N ASP A 171 -4.96 -20.95 -13.58
CA ASP A 171 -5.49 -21.99 -14.47
C ASP A 171 -4.66 -22.17 -15.75
N HIS A 172 -4.10 -21.07 -16.28
CA HIS A 172 -3.42 -21.09 -17.59
C HIS A 172 -1.92 -20.83 -17.53
N LEU A 173 -1.41 -20.33 -16.40
CA LEU A 173 -0.02 -19.92 -16.25
C LEU A 173 0.55 -20.42 -14.91
N HIS A 174 1.83 -20.13 -14.65
CA HIS A 174 2.45 -20.49 -13.38
C HIS A 174 2.01 -19.52 -12.26
N TRP A 175 1.62 -20.05 -11.10
CA TRP A 175 1.10 -19.26 -9.97
C TRP A 175 2.05 -18.13 -9.54
N SER A 176 3.37 -18.29 -9.69
CA SER A 176 4.33 -17.25 -9.29
C SER A 176 4.17 -15.93 -10.07
N LEU A 177 3.51 -15.95 -11.23
CA LEU A 177 3.23 -14.74 -12.02
C LEU A 177 2.33 -13.75 -11.28
N ILE A 178 1.52 -14.20 -10.32
CA ILE A 178 0.74 -13.31 -9.47
C ILE A 178 1.63 -12.33 -8.69
N PHE A 179 2.82 -12.80 -8.28
CA PHE A 179 3.81 -12.01 -7.58
C PHE A 179 4.69 -11.19 -8.54
N TRP A 180 4.90 -11.67 -9.77
CA TRP A 180 5.61 -10.91 -10.79
C TRP A 180 4.84 -9.67 -11.25
N ILE A 181 3.50 -9.74 -11.37
CA ILE A 181 2.66 -8.59 -11.80
C ILE A 181 2.70 -7.45 -10.78
N ASN A 182 2.91 -7.76 -9.51
CA ASN A 182 3.06 -6.75 -8.47
C ASN A 182 4.32 -5.90 -8.63
N LEU A 183 5.38 -6.39 -9.27
CA LEU A 183 6.63 -5.65 -9.46
C LEU A 183 6.50 -4.44 -10.40
N PRO A 184 5.98 -4.55 -11.64
CA PRO A 184 5.78 -3.40 -12.51
C PRO A 184 4.74 -2.43 -11.91
N LEU A 185 3.69 -2.94 -11.26
CA LEU A 185 2.71 -2.09 -10.55
C LEU A 185 3.33 -1.36 -9.36
N GLY A 186 4.16 -2.05 -8.57
CA GLY A 186 4.91 -1.49 -7.45
C GLY A 186 5.91 -0.44 -7.90
N LEU A 187 6.60 -0.67 -9.01
CA LEU A 187 7.52 0.30 -9.60
C LEU A 187 6.77 1.53 -10.11
N ALA A 188 5.63 1.36 -10.78
CA ALA A 188 4.78 2.46 -11.18
C ALA A 188 4.29 3.28 -9.97
N ALA A 189 3.81 2.61 -8.92
CA ALA A 189 3.41 3.24 -7.67
C ALA A 189 4.57 3.95 -6.97
N PHE A 190 5.78 3.37 -7.00
CA PHE A 190 6.99 3.97 -6.45
C PHE A 190 7.34 5.27 -7.18
N LEU A 191 7.41 5.24 -8.52
CA LEU A 191 7.77 6.39 -9.33
C LEU A 191 6.72 7.51 -9.23
N MET A 192 5.43 7.15 -9.21
CA MET A 192 4.34 8.12 -9.02
C MET A 192 4.41 8.74 -7.63
N THR A 193 4.54 7.91 -6.58
CA THR A 193 4.68 8.37 -5.20
C THR A 193 5.91 9.25 -5.02
N GLU A 194 7.05 8.89 -5.62
CA GLU A 194 8.28 9.67 -5.52
C GLU A 194 8.12 11.05 -6.15
N ARG A 195 7.61 11.12 -7.39
CA ARG A 195 7.40 12.38 -8.13
C ARG A 195 6.38 13.28 -7.45
N THR A 196 5.34 12.67 -6.91
CA THR A 196 4.21 13.39 -6.33
C THR A 196 4.54 13.90 -4.93
N LEU A 197 5.11 13.06 -4.08
CA LEU A 197 5.46 13.47 -2.72
C LEU A 197 6.70 14.37 -2.66
N ARG A 198 7.55 14.41 -3.69
CA ARG A 198 8.59 15.44 -3.84
C ARG A 198 8.00 16.86 -3.88
N ARG A 199 6.73 17.01 -4.26
CA ARG A 199 6.05 18.31 -4.37
C ARG A 199 5.37 18.75 -3.07
N LEU A 200 5.25 17.89 -2.04
CA LEU A 200 4.76 18.38 -0.75
C LEU A 200 5.83 19.27 -0.11
N PRO A 201 5.49 20.50 0.31
CA PRO A 201 6.37 21.28 1.16
C PRO A 201 6.59 20.48 2.44
N ARG A 202 7.87 20.15 2.72
CA ARG A 202 8.34 19.58 3.98
C ARG A 202 7.85 20.51 5.11
N HIS A 203 6.71 20.19 5.71
CA HIS A 203 6.39 20.71 7.03
C HIS A 203 7.22 19.87 7.99
N GLU A 204 8.47 20.27 8.20
CA GLU A 204 9.12 20.03 9.49
C GLU A 204 8.19 20.66 10.53
N ARG A 205 7.49 19.81 11.27
CA ARG A 205 6.89 20.20 12.55
C ARG A 205 7.91 19.96 13.63
#